data_AF-A0A9P6PIB5-F1
#
_entry.id   AF-A0A9P6PIB5-F1
#
_cell.length_a   1.000
_cell.length_b   1.000
_cell.length_c   1.000
_cell.angle_alpha   90.00
_cell.angle_beta   90.00
_cell.angle_gamma   90.00
#
_symmetry.space_group_name_H-M   'P 1'
#
loop_
_entity.id
_entity.type
_entity.pdbx_description
1 polymer ?
#
loop_
_entity_poly.entity_id
_entity_poly.type
_entity_poly.pdbx_seq_one_letter_code
_entity_poly.pdbx_strand_id
1 'polypeptide(L)'
;MKCFTSENFALCWKPTSALKEMMNNEYDDVQWDVRSSADIFTAHLSSHEPVDTFTNNPYEDDEVRAFVNVLGILTEIGQLNTEQAHASTSYMQSTEYQNAEDVEDAEQIEETFAAKSMEVRVEDPQKRSEGAGSHIAYLIITSTTLETFSSPKPRPVRRRFQDFVWLHDVLILEFPACVVPPLPEKHRIKYFKGDRFSLDFIEKRRLGLQWFLDRIARHPYLQQSQCTRIFLESADFKNDKQTQSRKLPAAASLFDSLGDTFLNAFVKVKKPDDRFIGMKDSIDKLQDNLGTVERLYSRIGRRQRDLGTHYQHFATSVRGLSMLETSVAQPLQNFAETTDAYAKAMNDMINREDMLFLNDIHELLAYCNVVKEVLHERDQKQVDFEELSDYLQRAIQERERILYPGRTMGDTSGLNITEFMADKMNEVRGNDINRARQERLMRLELRIKELQDEVARTNDINNTFSSQMNREFDIFQKAKTAELKEGLALYADCHIEFYQKGLSVWENILPMLESTIGDEYAAHE
;
A
#
# COMPACT_ATOMS: atom_id res chain seq x y z
N MET A 1 -42.04 28.54 -16.03
CA MET A 1 -40.99 28.39 -17.08
C MET A 1 -40.21 29.68 -17.29
N LYS A 2 -39.59 30.24 -16.24
CA LYS A 2 -38.63 31.37 -16.34
C LYS A 2 -37.35 31.10 -15.54
N CYS A 3 -37.01 29.83 -15.30
CA CYS A 3 -35.85 29.45 -14.50
C CYS A 3 -34.66 28.95 -15.34
N PHE A 4 -34.78 28.93 -16.67
CA PHE A 4 -33.73 28.50 -17.58
C PHE A 4 -33.38 29.65 -18.53
N THR A 5 -32.55 30.58 -18.05
CA THR A 5 -31.79 31.49 -18.91
C THR A 5 -30.30 31.27 -18.62
N SER A 6 -29.48 31.34 -19.67
CA SER A 6 -28.06 30.97 -19.70
C SER A 6 -27.17 31.68 -18.66
N GLU A 7 -27.61 32.82 -18.12
CA GLU A 7 -26.88 33.57 -17.10
C GLU A 7 -26.87 32.89 -15.72
N ASN A 8 -27.89 32.09 -15.37
CA ASN A 8 -27.91 31.35 -14.10
C ASN A 8 -27.05 30.09 -14.12
N PHE A 9 -26.76 29.53 -15.30
CA PHE A 9 -25.85 28.39 -15.46
C PHE A 9 -24.37 28.82 -15.37
N ALA A 10 -24.03 30.02 -15.86
CA ALA A 10 -22.68 30.55 -15.86
C ALA A 10 -22.18 31.03 -14.47
N LEU A 11 -23.07 31.28 -13.52
CA LEU A 11 -22.73 31.75 -12.17
C LEU A 11 -22.41 30.63 -11.18
N CYS A 12 -22.90 29.40 -11.40
CA CYS A 12 -22.57 28.24 -10.55
C CYS A 12 -21.20 27.60 -10.86
N TRP A 13 -20.59 27.91 -12.01
CA TRP A 13 -19.38 27.22 -12.50
C TRP A 13 -18.36 28.17 -13.13
N LYS A 14 -18.04 29.28 -12.46
CA LYS A 14 -16.75 29.96 -12.74
C LYS A 14 -15.64 29.23 -11.97
N PRO A 15 -14.56 28.79 -12.63
CA PRO A 15 -13.38 28.38 -11.89
C PRO A 15 -12.92 29.58 -11.10
N THR A 16 -12.94 29.45 -9.78
CA THR A 16 -12.47 30.48 -8.86
C THR A 16 -11.06 30.89 -9.30
N SER A 17 -10.82 32.20 -9.34
CA SER A 17 -9.53 32.84 -9.65
C SER A 17 -8.35 32.25 -8.84
N ALA A 18 -8.64 31.53 -7.75
CA ALA A 18 -7.71 30.70 -6.99
C ALA A 18 -6.97 29.63 -7.83
N LEU A 19 -7.63 28.97 -8.78
CA LEU A 19 -6.98 27.94 -9.63
C LEU A 19 -5.95 28.54 -10.60
N LYS A 20 -6.07 29.83 -10.91
CA LYS A 20 -5.13 30.55 -11.79
C LYS A 20 -3.94 31.14 -11.01
N GLU A 21 -4.12 31.41 -9.71
CA GLU A 21 -3.06 31.77 -8.78
C GLU A 21 -2.24 30.56 -8.32
N MET A 22 -2.86 29.38 -8.16
CA MET A 22 -2.17 28.13 -7.78
C MET A 22 -1.13 27.64 -8.78
N MET A 23 -1.20 28.07 -10.05
CA MET A 23 -0.27 27.62 -11.08
C MET A 23 1.01 28.48 -11.19
N ASN A 24 1.17 29.57 -10.40
CA ASN A 24 2.12 30.61 -10.81
C ASN A 24 3.08 31.19 -9.76
N ASN A 25 3.21 30.77 -8.50
CA ASN A 25 4.31 31.27 -7.64
C ASN A 25 4.75 30.34 -6.49
N GLU A 26 6.01 30.55 -6.08
CA GLU A 26 6.85 29.80 -5.13
C GLU A 26 6.19 29.50 -3.77
N TYR A 27 6.40 28.25 -3.31
CA TYR A 27 5.91 27.71 -2.06
C TYR A 27 6.87 28.04 -0.91
N ASP A 28 6.63 29.15 -0.22
CA ASP A 28 7.01 29.32 1.18
C ASP A 28 5.94 30.23 1.80
N ASP A 29 5.29 29.77 2.87
CA ASP A 29 4.44 30.56 3.77
C ASP A 29 2.94 30.80 3.41
N VAL A 30 2.18 29.74 3.12
CA VAL A 30 0.70 29.79 3.17
C VAL A 30 0.17 29.11 4.44
N GLN A 31 -0.28 29.92 5.41
CA GLN A 31 -1.10 29.47 6.54
C GLN A 31 -2.56 29.25 6.09
N TRP A 32 -3.06 28.02 6.22
CA TRP A 32 -4.43 27.65 5.88
C TRP A 32 -5.38 27.97 7.06
N ASP A 33 -6.14 29.07 6.98
CA ASP A 33 -7.21 29.36 7.94
C ASP A 33 -8.54 28.74 7.46
N VAL A 34 -8.98 27.67 8.14
CA VAL A 34 -10.14 26.83 7.79
C VAL A 34 -11.49 27.48 8.17
N ARG A 35 -11.50 28.72 8.70
CA ARG A 35 -12.74 29.37 9.18
C ARG A 35 -13.42 30.32 8.19
N SER A 36 -12.82 30.60 7.03
CA SER A 36 -13.35 31.61 6.09
C SER A 36 -14.45 31.13 5.13
N SER A 37 -14.70 29.82 4.99
CA SER A 37 -15.58 29.31 3.91
C SER A 37 -17.08 29.34 4.25
N ALA A 38 -17.46 29.67 5.49
CA ALA A 38 -18.86 29.67 5.93
C ALA A 38 -19.63 30.95 5.56
N ASP A 39 -18.94 32.06 5.28
CA ASP A 39 -19.58 33.39 5.14
C ASP A 39 -19.69 33.90 3.68
N ILE A 40 -19.36 33.10 2.67
CA ILE A 40 -19.32 33.56 1.27
C ILE A 40 -20.64 33.33 0.49
N PHE A 41 -21.62 32.59 1.03
CA PHE A 41 -22.84 32.20 0.26
C PHE A 41 -24.18 32.81 0.68
N THR A 42 -24.23 33.83 1.53
CA THR A 42 -25.48 34.54 1.85
C THR A 42 -25.55 35.91 1.18
N ALA A 43 -25.72 35.92 -0.15
CA ALA A 43 -26.29 37.08 -0.83
C ALA A 43 -27.81 37.09 -0.60
N HIS A 44 -28.25 38.00 0.27
CA HIS A 44 -29.65 38.22 0.61
C HIS A 44 -30.43 38.72 -0.63
N LEU A 45 -31.19 37.85 -1.30
CA LEU A 45 -32.18 38.24 -2.32
C LEU A 45 -33.56 38.23 -1.68
N SER A 46 -34.09 39.42 -1.40
CA SER A 46 -35.47 39.59 -0.95
C SER A 46 -36.42 39.64 -2.15
N SER A 47 -37.26 38.62 -2.35
CA SER A 47 -38.56 38.78 -2.98
C SER A 47 -39.47 37.60 -2.63
N HIS A 48 -40.61 37.93 -2.02
CA HIS A 48 -41.74 37.05 -1.70
C HIS A 48 -42.16 36.14 -2.86
N GLU A 49 -42.25 34.82 -2.63
CA GLU A 49 -43.37 33.93 -3.05
C GLU A 49 -43.19 32.50 -2.50
N PRO A 50 -44.27 31.69 -2.40
CA PRO A 50 -44.39 30.66 -1.37
C PRO A 50 -44.00 29.26 -1.87
N VAL A 51 -42.77 28.82 -1.62
CA VAL A 51 -42.39 27.40 -1.77
C VAL A 51 -41.57 26.90 -0.56
N ASP A 52 -41.78 27.48 0.62
CA ASP A 52 -41.13 27.05 1.87
C ASP A 52 -41.80 25.83 2.54
N THR A 53 -42.27 24.85 1.77
CA THR A 53 -42.87 23.63 2.36
C THR A 53 -42.24 22.31 1.94
N PHE A 54 -41.15 22.29 1.16
CA PHE A 54 -40.48 21.04 0.79
C PHE A 54 -38.95 21.12 0.64
N THR A 55 -38.24 21.75 1.58
CA THR A 55 -36.76 21.60 1.64
C THR A 55 -36.27 21.56 3.09
N ASN A 56 -36.53 20.45 3.78
CA ASN A 56 -35.65 19.95 4.82
C ASN A 56 -35.24 18.55 4.39
N ASN A 57 -34.30 18.47 3.45
CA ASN A 57 -33.75 17.19 3.00
C ASN A 57 -32.35 17.01 3.62
N PRO A 58 -32.16 16.12 4.61
CA PRO A 58 -30.88 15.92 5.29
C PRO A 58 -29.82 15.19 4.43
N TYR A 59 -30.00 15.12 3.11
CA TYR A 59 -29.18 14.34 2.20
C TYR A 59 -28.07 15.16 1.49
N GLU A 60 -28.21 16.48 1.36
CA GLU A 60 -27.20 17.35 0.70
C GLU A 60 -25.98 17.63 1.59
N ASP A 61 -26.16 17.67 2.92
CA ASP A 61 -25.08 17.92 3.90
C ASP A 61 -24.08 16.74 3.98
N ASP A 62 -24.50 15.55 3.60
CA ASP A 62 -23.78 14.30 3.79
C ASP A 62 -22.73 14.07 2.69
N GLU A 63 -22.93 14.64 1.49
CA GLU A 63 -22.02 14.55 0.35
C GLU A 63 -20.84 15.51 0.48
N VAL A 64 -21.12 16.77 0.79
CA VAL A 64 -20.08 17.78 1.07
C VAL A 64 -19.26 17.34 2.26
N ARG A 65 -19.90 16.82 3.31
CA ARG A 65 -19.20 16.32 4.49
C ARG A 65 -18.39 15.05 4.23
N ALA A 66 -18.86 14.14 3.37
CA ALA A 66 -18.07 12.98 2.98
C ALA A 66 -16.84 13.38 2.16
N PHE A 67 -16.99 14.30 1.22
CA PHE A 67 -15.88 14.81 0.40
C PHE A 67 -14.88 15.61 1.24
N VAL A 68 -15.35 16.49 2.13
CA VAL A 68 -14.54 17.24 3.09
C VAL A 68 -13.84 16.29 4.07
N ASN A 69 -14.48 15.20 4.51
CA ASN A 69 -13.83 14.20 5.36
C ASN A 69 -12.74 13.43 4.61
N VAL A 70 -12.96 13.07 3.34
CA VAL A 70 -11.92 12.42 2.52
C VAL A 70 -10.74 13.38 2.31
N LEU A 71 -11.00 14.64 1.95
CA LEU A 71 -9.96 15.67 1.83
C LEU A 71 -9.24 15.92 3.16
N GLY A 72 -9.95 15.92 4.29
CA GLY A 72 -9.37 16.05 5.63
C GLY A 72 -8.44 14.89 5.98
N ILE A 73 -8.86 13.64 5.75
CA ILE A 73 -8.04 12.45 5.95
C ILE A 73 -6.81 12.47 5.03
N LEU A 74 -6.97 12.89 3.77
CA LEU A 74 -5.85 13.01 2.83
C LEU A 74 -4.86 14.11 3.25
N THR A 75 -5.36 15.19 3.85
CA THR A 75 -4.52 16.26 4.41
C THR A 75 -3.75 15.77 5.64
N GLU A 76 -4.38 14.99 6.52
CA GLU A 76 -3.70 14.34 7.65
C GLU A 76 -2.62 13.34 7.19
N ILE A 77 -2.89 12.55 6.14
CA ILE A 77 -1.89 11.66 5.53
C ILE A 77 -0.71 12.48 4.96
N GLY A 78 -0.99 13.64 4.37
CA GLY A 78 0.03 14.59 3.90
C GLY A 78 0.90 15.13 5.02
N GLN A 79 0.27 15.58 6.12
CA GLN A 79 0.95 16.15 7.29
C GLN A 79 1.85 15.14 8.01
N LEU A 80 1.41 13.88 8.15
CA LEU A 80 2.22 12.78 8.69
C LEU A 80 3.51 12.54 7.89
N ASN A 81 3.48 12.73 6.55
CA ASN A 81 4.68 12.57 5.72
C ASN A 81 5.67 13.72 5.91
N THR A 82 5.20 14.95 6.13
CA THR A 82 6.06 16.11 6.44
C THR A 82 6.70 16.01 7.84
N GLU A 83 5.93 15.62 8.87
CA GLU A 83 6.49 15.42 10.23
C GLU A 83 7.53 14.29 10.27
N GLN A 84 7.34 13.21 9.51
CA GLN A 84 8.31 12.13 9.39
C GLN A 84 9.52 12.50 8.52
N ALA A 85 9.36 13.29 7.46
CA ALA A 85 10.50 13.81 6.69
C ALA A 85 11.39 14.71 7.56
N HIS A 86 10.80 15.52 8.46
CA HIS A 86 11.55 16.32 9.42
C HIS A 86 12.19 15.49 10.54
N ALA A 87 11.55 14.41 11.00
CA ALA A 87 12.18 13.45 11.91
C ALA A 87 13.35 12.69 11.26
N SER A 88 13.20 12.16 10.05
CA SER A 88 14.29 11.49 9.32
C SER A 88 15.45 12.44 9.01
N THR A 89 15.17 13.72 8.73
CA THR A 89 16.22 14.73 8.46
C THR A 89 16.91 15.22 9.74
N SER A 90 16.19 15.33 10.86
CA SER A 90 16.74 15.75 12.16
C SER A 90 17.68 14.69 12.78
N TYR A 91 17.40 13.40 12.57
CA TYR A 91 18.21 12.31 13.13
C TYR A 91 19.46 11.95 12.34
N MET A 92 19.57 12.36 11.06
CA MET A 92 20.84 12.24 10.32
C MET A 92 21.89 13.27 10.77
N GLN A 93 21.50 14.28 11.55
CA GLN A 93 22.40 15.35 12.00
C GLN A 93 23.06 15.08 13.37
N SER A 94 22.73 13.97 14.04
CA SER A 94 23.23 13.66 15.41
C SER A 94 24.35 12.61 15.50
N THR A 95 24.94 12.20 14.39
CA THR A 95 26.20 11.44 14.39
C THR A 95 27.27 12.17 13.58
N GLU A 96 27.70 13.33 14.09
CA GLU A 96 28.99 13.92 13.72
C GLU A 96 30.11 13.05 14.32
N TYR A 97 30.66 12.14 13.51
CA TYR A 97 32.02 11.67 13.69
C TYR A 97 32.91 12.37 12.66
N GLN A 98 33.92 13.06 13.18
CA GLN A 98 34.94 13.76 12.42
C GLN A 98 35.84 12.73 11.73
N ASN A 99 35.79 12.63 10.39
CA ASN A 99 36.90 12.25 9.49
C ASN A 99 36.49 12.43 8.02
N ALA A 100 37.42 12.89 7.17
CA ALA A 100 37.16 13.18 5.76
C ALA A 100 37.21 11.94 4.84
N GLU A 101 37.72 10.80 5.31
CA GLU A 101 37.73 9.52 4.57
C GLU A 101 36.36 8.81 4.62
N ASP A 102 35.57 9.01 5.68
CA ASP A 102 34.24 8.38 5.83
C ASP A 102 33.16 8.99 4.91
N VAL A 103 33.39 10.19 4.37
CA VAL A 103 32.44 10.90 3.48
C VAL A 103 32.47 10.33 2.06
N GLU A 104 33.66 9.95 1.55
CA GLU A 104 33.80 9.31 0.24
C GLU A 104 33.22 7.89 0.25
N ASP A 105 33.38 7.15 1.36
CA ASP A 105 32.77 5.83 1.54
C ASP A 105 31.23 5.92 1.68
N ALA A 106 30.70 6.95 2.36
CA ALA A 106 29.26 7.15 2.48
C ALA A 106 28.59 7.53 1.14
N GLU A 107 29.21 8.40 0.33
CA GLU A 107 28.69 8.76 -1.00
C GLU A 107 28.71 7.57 -1.97
N GLN A 108 29.76 6.72 -1.93
CA GLN A 108 29.80 5.49 -2.73
C GLN A 108 28.77 4.44 -2.26
N ILE A 109 28.53 4.32 -0.96
CA ILE A 109 27.51 3.41 -0.41
C ILE A 109 26.09 3.88 -0.80
N GLU A 110 25.82 5.20 -0.80
CA GLU A 110 24.54 5.74 -1.26
C GLU A 110 24.28 5.53 -2.75
N GLU A 111 25.29 5.71 -3.62
CA GLU A 111 25.16 5.41 -5.06
C GLU A 111 24.87 3.93 -5.34
N THR A 112 25.41 3.00 -4.54
CA THR A 112 25.12 1.57 -4.69
C THR A 112 23.71 1.18 -4.23
N PHE A 113 23.10 1.97 -3.35
CA PHE A 113 21.77 1.72 -2.80
C PHE A 113 20.64 2.39 -3.61
N ALA A 114 20.94 3.23 -4.60
CA ALA A 114 19.93 3.85 -5.44
C ALA A 114 19.41 2.89 -6.53
N ALA A 115 18.08 2.82 -6.68
CA ALA A 115 17.48 2.08 -7.80
C ALA A 115 17.82 2.79 -9.12
N LYS A 116 18.25 2.01 -10.11
CA LYS A 116 18.56 2.54 -11.46
C LYS A 116 17.30 2.62 -12.29
N SER A 117 17.29 3.47 -13.31
CA SER A 117 16.11 3.63 -14.17
C SER A 117 15.71 2.31 -14.85
N MET A 118 14.51 1.84 -14.55
CA MET A 118 13.85 0.72 -15.20
C MET A 118 12.36 1.01 -15.32
N GLU A 119 11.87 0.86 -16.54
CA GLU A 119 10.44 0.95 -16.85
C GLU A 119 9.98 -0.42 -17.32
N VAL A 120 8.90 -0.92 -16.71
CA VAL A 120 8.30 -2.21 -17.07
C VAL A 120 6.84 -1.95 -17.44
N ARG A 121 6.37 -2.54 -18.53
CA ARG A 121 4.96 -2.45 -18.96
C ARG A 121 4.36 -3.84 -19.13
N VAL A 122 3.18 -4.03 -18.55
CA VAL A 122 2.37 -5.25 -18.62
C VAL A 122 1.16 -4.99 -19.51
N GLU A 123 1.18 -5.53 -20.72
CA GLU A 123 0.24 -5.23 -21.79
C GLU A 123 -0.33 -6.50 -22.44
N ASP A 124 -1.24 -6.31 -23.40
CA ASP A 124 -1.76 -7.32 -24.34
C ASP A 124 -2.05 -8.71 -23.70
N PRO A 125 -3.06 -8.78 -22.80
CA PRO A 125 -3.46 -10.03 -22.19
C PRO A 125 -4.09 -10.96 -23.22
N GLN A 126 -3.45 -12.12 -23.46
CA GLN A 126 -3.92 -13.09 -24.45
C GLN A 126 -4.25 -14.43 -23.83
N LYS A 127 -5.42 -14.98 -24.20
CA LYS A 127 -5.79 -16.35 -23.84
C LYS A 127 -5.02 -17.34 -24.68
N ARG A 128 -4.15 -18.11 -24.04
CA ARG A 128 -3.42 -19.23 -24.64
C ARG A 128 -3.99 -20.56 -24.14
N SER A 129 -4.17 -21.50 -25.05
CA SER A 129 -4.46 -22.90 -24.75
C SER A 129 -3.17 -23.70 -24.91
N GLU A 130 -2.63 -24.23 -23.83
CA GLU A 130 -1.46 -25.10 -23.87
C GLU A 130 -1.84 -26.43 -23.20
N GLY A 131 -2.01 -27.48 -24.01
CA GLY A 131 -2.50 -28.78 -23.54
C GLY A 131 -3.94 -28.74 -23.01
N ALA A 132 -4.19 -29.39 -21.87
CA ALA A 132 -5.53 -29.55 -21.27
C ALA A 132 -6.05 -28.30 -20.50
N GLY A 133 -5.29 -27.20 -20.47
CA GLY A 133 -5.64 -26.00 -19.71
C GLY A 133 -5.46 -24.70 -20.51
N SER A 134 -6.35 -23.74 -20.29
CA SER A 134 -6.22 -22.38 -20.82
C SER A 134 -5.77 -21.40 -19.73
N HIS A 135 -4.87 -20.49 -20.09
CA HIS A 135 -4.34 -19.45 -19.21
C HIS A 135 -4.23 -18.12 -19.97
N ILE A 136 -4.23 -17.02 -19.23
CA ILE A 136 -3.91 -15.70 -19.78
C ILE A 136 -2.41 -15.48 -19.67
N ALA A 137 -1.79 -15.07 -20.77
CA ALA A 137 -0.40 -14.67 -20.85
C ALA A 137 -0.34 -13.17 -21.15
N TYR A 138 0.44 -12.45 -20.35
CA TYR A 138 0.66 -11.01 -20.44
C TYR A 138 1.96 -10.75 -21.20
N LEU A 139 1.98 -9.71 -22.03
CA LEU A 139 3.18 -9.20 -22.68
C LEU A 139 3.90 -8.28 -21.69
N ILE A 140 5.17 -8.60 -21.39
CA ILE A 140 6.01 -7.78 -20.52
C ILE A 140 7.08 -7.14 -21.40
N ILE A 141 7.15 -5.81 -21.34
CA ILE A 141 8.12 -5.00 -22.07
C ILE A 141 8.96 -4.27 -21.02
N THR A 142 10.27 -4.51 -21.02
CA THR A 142 11.19 -3.92 -20.04
C THR A 142 12.21 -3.04 -20.76
N SER A 143 12.34 -1.79 -20.33
CA SER A 143 13.40 -0.87 -20.74
C SER A 143 14.24 -0.53 -19.51
N THR A 144 15.56 -0.71 -19.58
CA THR A 144 16.43 -0.46 -18.42
C THR A 144 17.83 -0.03 -18.83
N THR A 145 18.47 0.74 -17.95
CA THR A 145 19.89 1.13 -18.06
C THR A 145 20.83 0.20 -17.31
N LEU A 146 20.32 -0.89 -16.71
CA LEU A 146 21.13 -1.84 -15.96
C LEU A 146 22.05 -2.68 -16.84
N GLU A 147 23.33 -2.74 -16.47
CA GLU A 147 24.35 -3.57 -17.15
C GLU A 147 24.16 -5.07 -16.93
N THR A 148 23.40 -5.47 -15.91
CA THR A 148 23.06 -6.88 -15.66
C THR A 148 22.17 -7.45 -16.75
N PHE A 149 21.43 -6.60 -17.47
CA PHE A 149 20.55 -6.97 -18.58
C PHE A 149 21.35 -7.10 -19.88
N SER A 150 20.95 -8.05 -20.71
CA SER A 150 21.69 -8.43 -21.92
C SER A 150 21.72 -7.30 -22.96
N SER A 151 20.72 -6.41 -22.95
CA SER A 151 20.64 -5.25 -23.82
C SER A 151 19.65 -4.23 -23.24
N PRO A 152 19.91 -2.91 -23.40
CA PRO A 152 18.97 -1.86 -22.98
C PRO A 152 17.70 -1.80 -23.84
N LYS A 153 17.73 -2.39 -25.05
CA LYS A 153 16.56 -2.45 -25.93
C LYS A 153 15.46 -3.35 -25.34
N PRO A 154 14.19 -2.93 -25.40
CA PRO A 154 13.10 -3.69 -24.84
C PRO A 154 12.93 -5.02 -25.56
N ARG A 155 13.04 -6.11 -24.79
CA ARG A 155 12.79 -7.47 -25.26
C ARG A 155 11.42 -7.92 -24.75
N PRO A 156 10.39 -7.99 -25.61
CA PRO A 156 9.09 -8.44 -25.18
C PRO A 156 9.12 -9.92 -24.82
N VAL A 157 8.70 -10.25 -23.60
CA VAL A 157 8.50 -11.63 -23.13
C VAL A 157 7.05 -11.84 -22.75
N ARG A 158 6.59 -13.10 -22.76
CA ARG A 158 5.25 -13.42 -22.27
C ARG A 158 5.31 -14.29 -21.03
N ARG A 159 4.50 -13.92 -20.04
CA ARG A 159 4.40 -14.59 -18.74
C ARG A 159 2.94 -14.77 -18.36
N ARG A 160 2.61 -15.91 -17.76
CA ARG A 160 1.29 -16.14 -17.16
C ARG A 160 1.33 -15.83 -15.67
N PHE A 161 0.17 -15.66 -15.04
CA PHE A 161 0.08 -15.37 -13.60
C PHE A 161 0.90 -16.31 -12.71
N GLN A 162 0.93 -17.61 -13.00
CA GLN A 162 1.71 -18.58 -12.21
C GLN A 162 3.25 -18.37 -12.28
N ASP A 163 3.72 -17.67 -13.31
CA ASP A 163 5.12 -17.31 -13.45
C ASP A 163 5.45 -16.12 -12.54
N PHE A 164 4.51 -15.18 -12.34
CA PHE A 164 4.63 -14.11 -11.36
C PHE A 164 4.63 -14.65 -9.93
N VAL A 165 3.76 -15.63 -9.62
CA VAL A 165 3.76 -16.34 -8.33
C VAL A 165 5.14 -16.93 -8.05
N TRP A 166 5.76 -17.57 -9.05
CA TRP A 166 7.11 -18.08 -8.87
C TRP A 166 8.15 -16.99 -8.61
N LEU A 167 8.09 -15.86 -9.32
CA LEU A 167 9.02 -14.75 -9.10
C LEU A 167 8.89 -14.24 -7.66
N HIS A 168 7.66 -13.97 -7.22
CA HIS A 168 7.35 -13.54 -5.86
C HIS A 168 7.88 -14.51 -4.81
N ASP A 169 7.55 -15.80 -4.92
CA ASP A 169 7.95 -16.81 -3.94
C ASP A 169 9.49 -16.95 -3.87
N VAL A 170 10.17 -16.87 -5.00
CA VAL A 170 11.64 -16.94 -5.06
C VAL A 170 12.28 -15.69 -4.46
N LEU A 171 11.71 -14.50 -4.69
CA LEU A 171 12.23 -13.25 -4.09
C LEU A 171 12.09 -13.25 -2.57
N ILE A 172 10.98 -13.76 -2.02
CA ILE A 172 10.81 -13.89 -0.57
C ILE A 172 11.87 -14.81 0.04
N LEU A 173 12.18 -15.92 -0.63
CA LEU A 173 13.18 -16.87 -0.17
C LEU A 173 14.62 -16.32 -0.27
N GLU A 174 14.92 -15.56 -1.33
CA GLU A 174 16.25 -14.98 -1.56
C GLU A 174 16.50 -13.74 -0.68
N PHE A 175 15.45 -12.96 -0.38
CA PHE A 175 15.53 -11.68 0.35
C PHE A 175 14.51 -11.61 1.50
N PRO A 176 14.69 -12.36 2.60
CA PRO A 176 13.72 -12.44 3.70
C PRO A 176 13.56 -11.14 4.51
N ALA A 177 14.53 -10.21 4.41
CA ALA A 177 14.49 -8.91 5.07
C ALA A 177 13.96 -7.78 4.17
N CYS A 178 13.56 -8.08 2.93
CA CYS A 178 13.03 -7.09 1.98
C CYS A 178 11.50 -7.10 1.94
N VAL A 179 10.88 -5.95 1.70
CA VAL A 179 9.43 -5.85 1.53
C VAL A 179 9.06 -6.17 0.08
N VAL A 180 8.90 -7.47 -0.22
CA VAL A 180 8.52 -7.95 -1.55
C VAL A 180 7.06 -7.54 -1.86
N PRO A 181 6.78 -6.84 -2.97
CA PRO A 181 5.43 -6.37 -3.28
C PRO A 181 4.40 -7.52 -3.35
N PRO A 182 3.19 -7.35 -2.81
CA PRO A 182 2.17 -8.39 -2.88
C PRO A 182 1.71 -8.59 -4.33
N LEU A 183 1.29 -9.82 -4.64
CA LEU A 183 0.61 -10.13 -5.89
C LEU A 183 -0.89 -9.86 -5.79
N PRO A 184 -1.56 -9.45 -6.90
CA PRO A 184 -3.00 -9.30 -6.91
C PRO A 184 -3.65 -10.63 -6.55
N GLU A 185 -4.48 -10.60 -5.51
CA GLU A 185 -4.92 -11.80 -4.82
C GLU A 185 -5.65 -12.81 -5.72
N LYS A 186 -5.43 -14.10 -5.46
CA LYS A 186 -6.17 -15.17 -6.15
C LYS A 186 -7.66 -15.24 -5.76
N HIS A 187 -8.03 -14.71 -4.57
CA HIS A 187 -9.33 -14.92 -3.92
C HIS A 187 -10.20 -13.66 -3.78
N ARG A 188 -9.64 -12.45 -3.58
CA ARG A 188 -10.42 -11.20 -3.63
C ARG A 188 -11.16 -10.99 -4.96
N ILE A 189 -10.64 -11.52 -6.06
CA ILE A 189 -11.27 -11.43 -7.39
C ILE A 189 -12.39 -12.46 -7.61
N LYS A 190 -12.65 -13.36 -6.64
CA LYS A 190 -13.78 -14.30 -6.68
C LYS A 190 -15.09 -13.69 -6.17
N TYR A 191 -15.03 -12.51 -5.54
CA TYR A 191 -16.20 -11.86 -4.92
C TYR A 191 -17.05 -11.01 -5.88
N PHE A 192 -16.60 -10.79 -7.12
CA PHE A 192 -17.37 -10.12 -8.17
C PHE A 192 -17.73 -11.10 -9.31
N LYS A 193 -18.59 -12.08 -9.03
CA LYS A 193 -19.49 -12.79 -9.99
C LYS A 193 -19.01 -12.95 -11.46
N GLY A 194 -17.76 -13.28 -11.72
CA GLY A 194 -17.18 -13.26 -13.07
C GLY A 194 -16.40 -14.51 -13.40
N ASP A 195 -16.50 -14.95 -14.67
CA ASP A 195 -15.60 -15.93 -15.25
C ASP A 195 -14.14 -15.45 -15.11
N ARG A 196 -13.21 -16.37 -14.84
CA ARG A 196 -11.75 -16.10 -14.76
C ARG A 196 -11.14 -15.60 -16.07
N PHE A 197 -11.95 -15.50 -17.12
CA PHE A 197 -11.64 -14.96 -18.44
C PHE A 197 -12.48 -13.72 -18.77
N SER A 198 -13.22 -13.13 -17.81
CA SER A 198 -13.90 -11.86 -18.04
C SER A 198 -12.89 -10.74 -18.27
N LEU A 199 -13.24 -9.78 -19.13
CA LEU A 199 -12.35 -8.66 -19.46
C LEU A 199 -11.99 -7.84 -18.21
N ASP A 200 -12.98 -7.52 -17.37
CA ASP A 200 -12.77 -6.84 -16.09
C ASP A 200 -11.77 -7.55 -15.19
N PHE A 201 -11.88 -8.88 -15.07
CA PHE A 201 -10.98 -9.68 -14.25
C PHE A 201 -9.55 -9.66 -14.80
N ILE A 202 -9.43 -9.78 -16.12
CA ILE A 202 -8.14 -9.76 -16.82
C ILE A 202 -7.46 -8.41 -16.63
N GLU A 203 -8.21 -7.32 -16.76
CA GLU A 203 -7.69 -5.96 -16.66
C GLU A 203 -7.31 -5.58 -15.23
N LYS A 204 -8.18 -5.87 -14.24
CA LYS A 204 -7.82 -5.68 -12.82
C LYS A 204 -6.55 -6.43 -12.44
N ARG A 205 -6.42 -7.67 -12.91
CA ARG A 205 -5.20 -8.44 -12.69
C ARG A 205 -4.01 -7.82 -13.41
N ARG A 206 -4.17 -7.36 -14.66
CA ARG A 206 -3.08 -6.73 -15.42
C ARG A 206 -2.54 -5.49 -14.67
N LEU A 207 -3.43 -4.65 -14.14
CA LEU A 207 -3.07 -3.50 -13.29
C LEU A 207 -2.33 -3.94 -12.01
N GLY A 208 -2.87 -4.94 -11.30
CA GLY A 208 -2.18 -5.51 -10.13
C GLY A 208 -0.76 -6.02 -10.43
N LEU A 209 -0.59 -6.68 -11.58
CA LEU A 209 0.72 -7.16 -12.04
C LEU A 209 1.64 -6.03 -12.49
N GLN A 210 1.09 -4.94 -13.02
CA GLN A 210 1.82 -3.72 -13.36
C GLN A 210 2.42 -3.10 -12.09
N TRP A 211 1.59 -2.82 -11.07
CA TRP A 211 2.06 -2.27 -9.80
C TRP A 211 3.10 -3.16 -9.11
N PHE A 212 2.91 -4.48 -9.15
CA PHE A 212 3.89 -5.44 -8.65
C PHE A 212 5.27 -5.27 -9.32
N LEU A 213 5.32 -5.20 -10.65
CA LEU A 213 6.59 -5.03 -11.38
C LEU A 213 7.16 -3.62 -11.23
N ASP A 214 6.34 -2.58 -11.16
CA ASP A 214 6.80 -1.20 -10.95
C ASP A 214 7.45 -1.02 -9.58
N ARG A 215 6.90 -1.67 -8.54
CA ARG A 215 7.53 -1.68 -7.20
C ARG A 215 8.85 -2.45 -7.22
N ILE A 216 8.94 -3.60 -7.91
CA ILE A 216 10.21 -4.32 -8.09
C ILE A 216 11.24 -3.47 -8.85
N ALA A 217 10.82 -2.78 -9.92
CA ALA A 217 11.68 -1.95 -10.75
C ALA A 217 12.25 -0.74 -9.98
N ARG A 218 11.50 -0.21 -9.01
CA ARG A 218 11.91 0.88 -8.11
C ARG A 218 12.71 0.41 -6.89
N HIS A 219 12.87 -0.90 -6.70
CA HIS A 219 13.54 -1.46 -5.52
C HIS A 219 15.01 -1.81 -5.85
N PRO A 220 16.01 -1.22 -5.17
CA PRO A 220 17.43 -1.37 -5.51
C PRO A 220 17.93 -2.82 -5.59
N TYR A 221 17.58 -3.64 -4.58
CA TYR A 221 17.96 -5.06 -4.54
C TYR A 221 17.12 -5.96 -5.46
N LEU A 222 15.78 -5.86 -5.42
CA LEU A 222 14.91 -6.76 -6.19
C LEU A 222 15.07 -6.57 -7.71
N GLN A 223 15.32 -5.34 -8.15
CA GLN A 223 15.56 -5.00 -9.56
C GLN A 223 16.81 -5.71 -10.14
N GLN A 224 17.84 -5.89 -9.30
CA GLN A 224 19.11 -6.48 -9.71
C GLN A 224 19.18 -8.01 -9.51
N SER A 225 18.17 -8.61 -8.86
CA SER A 225 18.13 -10.06 -8.63
C SER A 225 18.20 -10.84 -9.94
N GLN A 226 18.96 -11.94 -9.88
CA GLN A 226 19.05 -12.90 -10.97
C GLN A 226 17.68 -13.45 -11.37
N CYS A 227 16.77 -13.63 -10.41
CA CYS A 227 15.43 -14.17 -10.63
C CYS A 227 14.55 -13.18 -11.41
N THR A 228 14.60 -11.89 -11.04
CA THR A 228 13.96 -10.79 -11.77
C THR A 228 14.46 -10.73 -13.21
N ARG A 229 15.78 -10.81 -13.41
CA ARG A 229 16.39 -10.81 -14.75
C ARG A 229 15.92 -12.00 -15.61
N ILE A 230 15.93 -13.22 -15.06
CA ILE A 230 15.41 -14.41 -15.76
C ILE A 230 13.94 -14.19 -16.14
N PHE A 231 13.14 -13.67 -15.21
CA PHE A 231 11.74 -13.41 -15.46
C PHE A 231 11.50 -12.39 -16.58
N LEU A 232 12.27 -11.30 -16.64
CA LEU A 232 12.07 -10.23 -17.62
C LEU A 232 12.74 -10.49 -18.98
N GLU A 233 13.84 -11.25 -19.06
CA GLU A 233 14.59 -11.44 -20.33
C GLU A 233 14.47 -12.84 -20.95
N SER A 234 14.23 -13.89 -20.15
CA SER A 234 14.40 -15.28 -20.64
C SER A 234 13.38 -15.66 -21.72
N ALA A 235 13.88 -16.21 -22.83
CA ALA A 235 13.04 -16.83 -23.85
C ALA A 235 12.64 -18.27 -23.48
N ASP A 236 13.51 -19.01 -22.79
CA ASP A 236 13.28 -20.40 -22.35
C ASP A 236 13.02 -20.47 -20.84
N PHE A 237 12.00 -19.72 -20.42
CA PHE A 237 11.70 -19.49 -19.02
C PHE A 237 11.43 -20.78 -18.23
N LYS A 238 10.88 -21.83 -18.87
CA LYS A 238 10.58 -23.10 -18.19
C LYS A 238 11.85 -23.80 -17.69
N ASN A 239 12.91 -23.82 -18.49
CA ASN A 239 14.18 -24.47 -18.15
C ASN A 239 15.00 -23.62 -17.16
N ASP A 240 15.04 -22.30 -17.38
CA ASP A 240 15.76 -21.38 -16.49
C ASP A 240 15.14 -21.34 -15.10
N LYS A 241 13.81 -21.36 -15.01
CA LYS A 241 13.05 -21.49 -13.76
C LYS A 241 13.46 -22.75 -12.98
N GLN A 242 13.51 -23.91 -13.64
CA GLN A 242 13.89 -25.16 -12.98
C GLN A 242 15.34 -25.14 -12.49
N THR A 243 16.24 -24.55 -13.28
CA THR A 243 17.65 -24.41 -12.93
C THR A 243 17.83 -23.50 -11.72
N GLN A 244 17.13 -22.37 -11.69
CA GLN A 244 17.19 -21.43 -10.57
C GLN A 244 16.57 -22.03 -9.31
N SER A 245 15.41 -22.68 -9.40
CA SER A 245 14.78 -23.35 -8.26
C SER A 245 15.62 -24.48 -7.65
N ARG A 246 16.59 -25.05 -8.39
CA ARG A 246 17.56 -26.03 -7.84
C ARG A 246 18.73 -25.37 -7.09
N LYS A 247 19.02 -24.11 -7.38
CA LYS A 247 20.10 -23.36 -6.71
C LYS A 247 19.67 -22.81 -5.36
N LEU A 248 18.36 -22.60 -5.16
CA LEU A 248 17.84 -22.21 -3.86
C LEU A 248 18.01 -23.36 -2.86
N PRO A 249 18.45 -23.08 -1.63
CA PRO A 249 18.62 -24.11 -0.61
C PRO A 249 17.29 -24.82 -0.35
N ALA A 250 17.31 -26.16 -0.31
CA ALA A 250 16.15 -27.01 -0.01
C ALA A 250 15.62 -26.89 1.44
N ALA A 251 16.12 -25.93 2.22
CA ALA A 251 15.94 -25.81 3.66
C ALA A 251 14.88 -24.78 4.10
N ALA A 252 14.15 -24.16 3.18
CA ALA A 252 13.02 -23.29 3.50
C ALA A 252 11.77 -23.82 2.80
N SER A 253 11.32 -25.00 3.23
CA SER A 253 9.88 -25.22 3.23
C SER A 253 9.29 -24.08 4.04
N LEU A 254 8.60 -23.14 3.38
CA LEU A 254 7.89 -22.01 3.99
C LEU A 254 6.96 -22.44 5.15
N PHE A 255 6.71 -23.74 5.31
CA PHE A 255 5.95 -24.34 6.40
C PHE A 255 6.75 -24.66 7.67
N ASP A 256 8.05 -24.91 7.61
CA ASP A 256 8.85 -25.23 8.81
C ASP A 256 9.21 -23.96 9.61
N SER A 257 9.44 -22.83 8.91
CA SER A 257 9.63 -21.53 9.56
C SER A 257 8.39 -21.05 10.31
N LEU A 258 7.19 -21.35 9.79
CA LEU A 258 5.93 -20.98 10.46
C LEU A 258 5.76 -21.74 11.78
N GLY A 259 6.20 -23.00 11.85
CA GLY A 259 6.08 -23.84 13.06
C GLY A 259 6.85 -23.28 14.27
N ASP A 260 8.08 -22.81 14.05
CA ASP A 260 8.88 -22.18 15.11
C ASP A 260 8.42 -20.74 15.41
N THR A 261 7.99 -19.97 14.40
CA THR A 261 7.38 -18.65 14.60
C THR A 261 6.08 -18.76 15.43
N PHE A 262 5.24 -19.79 15.26
CA PHE A 262 4.01 -19.94 16.07
C PHE A 262 4.27 -20.29 17.53
N LEU A 263 5.40 -20.93 17.87
CA LEU A 263 5.75 -21.26 19.25
C LEU A 263 6.34 -20.07 20.00
N ASN A 264 7.03 -19.15 19.28
CA ASN A 264 7.63 -17.94 19.85
C ASN A 264 6.82 -16.64 19.63
N ALA A 265 5.80 -16.62 18.75
CA ALA A 265 5.01 -15.43 18.41
C ALA A 265 4.24 -14.79 19.58
N PHE A 266 4.07 -15.50 20.71
CA PHE A 266 3.43 -14.96 21.91
C PHE A 266 4.43 -14.34 22.91
N VAL A 267 5.73 -14.48 22.65
CA VAL A 267 6.80 -13.85 23.45
C VAL A 267 7.02 -12.44 22.93
N LYS A 268 6.67 -11.44 23.75
CA LYS A 268 6.92 -10.04 23.40
C LYS A 268 8.39 -9.71 23.57
N VAL A 269 8.92 -8.90 22.64
CA VAL A 269 10.24 -8.28 22.74
C VAL A 269 10.37 -7.57 24.09
N LYS A 270 11.40 -7.89 24.87
CA LYS A 270 11.61 -7.31 26.20
C LYS A 270 12.17 -5.89 26.13
N LYS A 271 12.95 -5.60 25.09
CA LYS A 271 13.52 -4.27 24.82
C LYS A 271 13.13 -3.79 23.42
N PRO A 272 11.88 -3.34 23.23
CA PRO A 272 11.48 -2.83 21.94
C PRO A 272 12.22 -1.51 21.67
N ASP A 273 12.71 -1.34 20.44
CA ASP A 273 13.33 -0.11 19.98
C ASP A 273 12.23 0.85 19.49
N ASP A 274 12.23 2.07 20.04
CA ASP A 274 11.22 3.10 19.81
C ASP A 274 11.04 3.42 18.31
N ARG A 275 12.11 3.30 17.51
CA ARG A 275 12.06 3.56 16.06
C ARG A 275 11.05 2.66 15.38
N PHE A 276 11.08 1.37 15.70
CA PHE A 276 10.23 0.39 15.05
C PHE A 276 8.80 0.37 15.61
N ILE A 277 8.62 0.76 16.88
CA ILE A 277 7.28 1.05 17.42
C ILE A 277 6.66 2.18 16.60
N GLY A 278 7.40 3.28 16.39
CA GLY A 278 6.94 4.42 15.59
C GLY A 278 6.61 4.04 14.14
N MET A 279 7.44 3.21 13.50
CA MET A 279 7.16 2.67 12.16
C MET A 279 5.86 1.87 12.14
N LYS A 280 5.67 0.96 13.11
CA LYS A 280 4.46 0.14 13.21
C LYS A 280 3.21 1.00 13.37
N ASP A 281 3.22 1.93 14.31
CA ASP A 281 2.12 2.85 14.57
C ASP A 281 1.79 3.69 13.33
N SER A 282 2.82 4.10 12.58
CA SER A 282 2.62 4.83 11.32
C SER A 282 1.93 3.99 10.26
N ILE A 283 2.31 2.71 10.10
CA ILE A 283 1.69 1.81 9.12
C ILE A 283 0.27 1.44 9.57
N ASP A 284 0.05 1.24 10.87
CA ASP A 284 -1.27 1.01 11.46
C ASP A 284 -2.22 2.18 11.15
N LYS A 285 -1.81 3.42 11.46
CA LYS A 285 -2.58 4.63 11.13
C LYS A 285 -2.86 4.77 9.63
N LEU A 286 -1.85 4.55 8.80
CA LEU A 286 -2.01 4.61 7.34
C LEU A 286 -3.03 3.57 6.86
N GLN A 287 -2.94 2.32 7.35
CA GLN A 287 -3.88 1.26 6.99
C GLN A 287 -5.31 1.61 7.41
N ASP A 288 -5.51 2.12 8.62
CA ASP A 288 -6.82 2.53 9.12
C ASP A 288 -7.42 3.69 8.29
N ASN A 289 -6.57 4.65 7.91
CA ASN A 289 -6.97 5.77 7.05
C ASN A 289 -7.36 5.28 5.65
N LEU A 290 -6.53 4.44 5.01
CA LEU A 290 -6.84 3.84 3.71
C LEU A 290 -8.10 2.97 3.76
N GLY A 291 -8.30 2.19 4.83
CA GLY A 291 -9.52 1.41 5.04
C GLY A 291 -10.76 2.27 5.30
N THR A 292 -10.58 3.50 5.79
CA THR A 292 -11.67 4.49 5.88
C THR A 292 -11.98 5.08 4.51
N VAL A 293 -10.96 5.42 3.71
CA VAL A 293 -11.12 5.86 2.32
C VAL A 293 -11.84 4.80 1.48
N GLU A 294 -11.44 3.53 1.57
CA GLU A 294 -12.09 2.40 0.88
C GLU A 294 -13.60 2.31 1.19
N ARG A 295 -13.97 2.39 2.48
CA ARG A 295 -15.37 2.32 2.92
C ARG A 295 -16.18 3.52 2.47
N LEU A 296 -15.61 4.73 2.58
CA LEU A 296 -16.27 5.96 2.15
C LEU A 296 -16.47 5.95 0.64
N TYR A 297 -15.45 5.60 -0.12
CA TYR A 297 -15.50 5.47 -1.58
C TYR A 297 -16.56 4.45 -2.00
N SER A 298 -16.57 3.26 -1.39
CA SER A 298 -17.59 2.24 -1.67
C SER A 298 -19.02 2.73 -1.43
N ARG A 299 -19.23 3.60 -0.44
CA ARG A 299 -20.53 4.22 -0.15
C ARG A 299 -20.88 5.29 -1.19
N ILE A 300 -19.93 6.15 -1.56
CA ILE A 300 -20.09 7.18 -2.59
C ILE A 300 -20.43 6.52 -3.93
N GLY A 301 -19.67 5.50 -4.34
CA GLY A 301 -19.90 4.79 -5.59
C GLY A 301 -21.28 4.10 -5.64
N ARG A 302 -21.83 3.62 -4.51
CA ARG A 302 -23.22 3.13 -4.48
C ARG A 302 -24.22 4.25 -4.77
N ARG A 303 -24.12 5.38 -4.06
CA ARG A 303 -24.99 6.55 -4.27
C ARG A 303 -24.89 7.09 -5.71
N GLN A 304 -23.68 7.17 -6.26
CA GLN A 304 -23.45 7.62 -7.64
C GLN A 304 -24.08 6.68 -8.67
N ARG A 305 -24.02 5.34 -8.46
CA ARG A 305 -24.71 4.38 -9.34
C ARG A 305 -26.24 4.51 -9.23
N ASP A 306 -26.77 4.72 -8.03
CA ASP A 306 -28.19 4.95 -7.82
C ASP A 306 -28.63 6.23 -8.55
N LEU A 307 -27.86 7.33 -8.43
CA LEU A 307 -28.11 8.58 -9.15
C LEU A 307 -28.06 8.40 -10.67
N GLY A 308 -27.08 7.67 -11.20
CA GLY A 308 -27.02 7.31 -12.62
C GLY A 308 -28.26 6.54 -13.08
N THR A 309 -28.75 5.61 -12.25
CA THR A 309 -29.98 4.85 -12.51
C THR A 309 -31.22 5.76 -12.48
N HIS A 310 -31.28 6.73 -11.56
CA HIS A 310 -32.35 7.73 -11.51
C HIS A 310 -32.37 8.62 -12.76
N TYR A 311 -31.22 9.05 -13.27
CA TYR A 311 -31.15 9.80 -14.54
C TYR A 311 -31.67 8.96 -15.72
N GLN A 312 -31.34 7.66 -15.79
CA GLN A 312 -31.86 6.77 -16.82
C GLN A 312 -33.39 6.60 -16.74
N HIS A 313 -33.94 6.46 -15.53
CA HIS A 313 -35.38 6.41 -15.33
C HIS A 313 -36.07 7.72 -15.70
N PHE A 314 -35.49 8.85 -15.31
CA PHE A 314 -36.00 10.18 -15.66
C PHE A 314 -36.01 10.38 -17.18
N ALA A 315 -34.92 10.05 -17.86
CA ALA A 315 -34.86 10.05 -19.32
C ALA A 315 -35.98 9.22 -19.93
N THR A 316 -36.20 7.99 -19.42
CA THR A 316 -37.25 7.09 -19.93
C THR A 316 -38.65 7.68 -19.74
N SER A 317 -38.93 8.30 -18.60
CA SER A 317 -40.20 8.99 -18.34
C SER A 317 -40.42 10.17 -19.30
N VAL A 318 -39.38 10.96 -19.59
CA VAL A 318 -39.48 12.08 -20.54
C VAL A 318 -39.70 11.59 -21.97
N ARG A 319 -39.09 10.47 -22.40
CA ARG A 319 -39.42 9.83 -23.70
C ARG A 319 -40.89 9.43 -23.75
N GLY A 320 -41.42 8.87 -22.66
CA GLY A 320 -42.84 8.54 -22.56
C GLY A 320 -43.74 9.76 -22.74
N LEU A 321 -43.38 10.90 -22.14
CA LEU A 321 -44.11 12.16 -22.29
C LEU A 321 -44.02 12.73 -23.72
N SER A 322 -42.86 12.63 -24.36
CA SER A 322 -42.66 13.00 -25.78
C SER A 322 -43.64 12.28 -26.71
N MET A 323 -43.98 11.02 -26.42
CA MET A 323 -44.96 10.26 -27.21
C MET A 323 -46.40 10.75 -27.05
N LEU A 324 -46.71 11.47 -25.97
CA LEU A 324 -48.05 11.98 -25.66
C LEU A 324 -48.23 13.42 -26.19
N GLU A 325 -47.22 14.26 -26.02
CA GLU A 325 -47.25 15.69 -26.36
C GLU A 325 -46.61 15.96 -27.73
N THR A 326 -47.43 15.93 -28.78
CA THR A 326 -46.96 16.04 -30.18
C THR A 326 -46.36 17.42 -30.55
N SER A 327 -46.70 18.50 -29.84
CA SER A 327 -46.21 19.86 -30.12
C SER A 327 -44.74 20.06 -29.74
N VAL A 328 -44.29 19.38 -28.67
CA VAL A 328 -42.93 19.50 -28.10
C VAL A 328 -42.19 18.16 -28.09
N ALA A 329 -42.68 17.19 -28.87
CA ALA A 329 -42.15 15.83 -28.90
C ALA A 329 -40.64 15.79 -29.19
N GLN A 330 -40.16 16.51 -30.22
CA GLN A 330 -38.76 16.48 -30.62
C GLN A 330 -37.80 17.06 -29.55
N PRO A 331 -38.04 18.25 -28.97
CA PRO A 331 -37.25 18.76 -27.84
C PRO A 331 -37.23 17.81 -26.63
N LEU A 332 -38.38 17.22 -26.28
CA LEU A 332 -38.47 16.28 -25.16
C LEU A 332 -37.67 14.99 -25.43
N GLN A 333 -37.74 14.48 -26.67
CA GLN A 333 -36.96 13.29 -27.07
C GLN A 333 -35.46 13.58 -26.99
N ASN A 334 -35.01 14.71 -27.51
CA ASN A 334 -33.61 15.12 -27.47
C ASN A 334 -33.12 15.34 -26.02
N PHE A 335 -33.97 15.90 -25.15
CA PHE A 335 -33.68 16.06 -23.73
C PHE A 335 -33.53 14.73 -23.00
N ALA A 336 -34.40 13.78 -23.29
CA ALA A 336 -34.29 12.45 -22.75
C ALA A 336 -33.02 11.72 -23.23
N GLU A 337 -32.64 11.87 -24.50
CA GLU A 337 -31.41 11.32 -25.04
C GLU A 337 -30.17 11.94 -24.40
N THR A 338 -30.18 13.26 -24.18
CA THR A 338 -29.11 14.01 -23.50
C THR A 338 -28.95 13.54 -22.05
N THR A 339 -30.06 13.40 -21.33
CA THR A 339 -30.07 12.89 -19.95
C THR A 339 -29.52 11.46 -19.87
N ASP A 340 -29.87 10.60 -20.83
CA ASP A 340 -29.35 9.23 -20.91
C ASP A 340 -27.86 9.17 -21.25
N ALA A 341 -27.39 10.05 -22.12
CA ALA A 341 -25.97 10.22 -22.44
C ALA A 341 -25.17 10.68 -21.22
N TYR A 342 -25.70 11.63 -20.44
CA TYR A 342 -25.10 12.07 -19.17
C TYR A 342 -25.03 10.92 -18.15
N ALA A 343 -26.11 10.14 -18.01
CA ALA A 343 -26.14 8.97 -17.13
C ALA A 343 -25.12 7.89 -17.56
N LYS A 344 -24.93 7.68 -18.86
CA LYS A 344 -23.88 6.77 -19.38
C LYS A 344 -22.49 7.29 -19.05
N ALA A 345 -22.23 8.59 -19.26
CA ALA A 345 -20.95 9.21 -18.88
C ALA A 345 -20.65 9.05 -17.38
N MET A 346 -21.68 9.16 -16.52
CA MET A 346 -21.54 8.94 -15.08
C MET A 346 -21.16 7.49 -14.74
N ASN A 347 -21.79 6.52 -15.39
CA ASN A 347 -21.43 5.11 -15.21
C ASN A 347 -20.01 4.81 -15.72
N ASP A 348 -19.60 5.40 -16.85
CA ASP A 348 -18.24 5.27 -17.38
C ASP A 348 -17.20 5.79 -16.36
N MET A 349 -17.45 6.95 -15.76
CA MET A 349 -16.61 7.56 -14.71
C MET A 349 -16.45 6.61 -13.52
N ILE A 350 -17.58 6.15 -12.95
CA ILE A 350 -17.59 5.23 -11.79
C ILE A 350 -16.78 3.97 -12.09
N ASN A 351 -16.97 3.37 -13.27
CA ASN A 351 -16.24 2.16 -13.65
C ASN A 351 -14.72 2.42 -13.78
N ARG A 352 -14.32 3.58 -14.30
CA ARG A 352 -12.91 3.95 -14.45
C ARG A 352 -12.25 4.19 -13.09
N GLU A 353 -12.92 4.91 -12.20
CA GLU A 353 -12.44 5.15 -10.84
C GLU A 353 -12.35 3.85 -10.03
N ASP A 354 -13.38 2.97 -10.10
CA ASP A 354 -13.38 1.64 -9.47
C ASP A 354 -12.17 0.81 -9.95
N MET A 355 -11.79 0.95 -11.23
CA MET A 355 -10.68 0.21 -11.85
C MET A 355 -9.31 0.78 -11.51
N LEU A 356 -9.16 2.10 -11.46
CA LEU A 356 -7.87 2.76 -11.29
C LEU A 356 -7.61 3.10 -9.83
N PHE A 357 -8.48 3.90 -9.21
CA PHE A 357 -8.27 4.45 -7.87
C PHE A 357 -8.59 3.44 -6.76
N LEU A 358 -9.77 2.81 -6.79
CA LEU A 358 -10.14 1.88 -5.72
C LEU A 358 -9.22 0.65 -5.67
N ASN A 359 -8.82 0.13 -6.83
CA ASN A 359 -7.86 -0.96 -6.88
C ASN A 359 -6.49 -0.54 -6.35
N ASP A 360 -6.01 0.67 -6.65
CA ASP A 360 -4.75 1.20 -6.09
C ASP A 360 -4.79 1.25 -4.56
N ILE A 361 -5.90 1.74 -3.97
CA ILE A 361 -6.11 1.73 -2.51
C ILE A 361 -6.04 0.31 -1.93
N HIS A 362 -6.66 -0.69 -2.58
CA HIS A 362 -6.60 -2.08 -2.13
C HIS A 362 -5.18 -2.65 -2.18
N GLU A 363 -4.39 -2.27 -3.19
CA GLU A 363 -3.02 -2.74 -3.38
C GLU A 363 -2.04 -2.05 -2.43
N LEU A 364 -2.29 -0.78 -2.08
CA LEU A 364 -1.59 -0.08 -0.99
C LEU A 364 -1.91 -0.71 0.38
N LEU A 365 -3.18 -1.06 0.65
CA LEU A 365 -3.57 -1.80 1.85
C LEU A 365 -2.87 -3.16 1.95
N ALA A 366 -2.75 -3.87 0.84
CA ALA A 366 -2.00 -5.13 0.77
C ALA A 366 -0.49 -4.89 1.03
N TYR A 367 0.08 -3.81 0.48
CA TYR A 367 1.49 -3.48 0.68
C TYR A 367 1.80 -3.15 2.15
N CYS A 368 0.91 -2.41 2.83
CA CYS A 368 1.00 -2.17 4.26
C CYS A 368 1.06 -3.48 5.08
N ASN A 369 0.30 -4.50 4.70
CA ASN A 369 0.35 -5.80 5.38
C ASN A 369 1.72 -6.47 5.24
N VAL A 370 2.32 -6.44 4.04
CA VAL A 370 3.65 -7.04 3.83
C VAL A 370 4.71 -6.32 4.67
N VAL A 371 4.67 -4.98 4.77
CA VAL A 371 5.62 -4.23 5.61
C VAL A 371 5.46 -4.64 7.09
N LYS A 372 4.23 -4.85 7.56
CA LYS A 372 3.97 -5.35 8.93
C LYS A 372 4.49 -6.76 9.14
N GLU A 373 4.36 -7.64 8.15
CA GLU A 373 4.91 -8.99 8.20
C GLU A 373 6.44 -8.97 8.32
N VAL A 374 7.13 -8.17 7.50
CA VAL A 374 8.60 -8.02 7.60
C VAL A 374 9.01 -7.40 8.94
N LEU A 375 8.25 -6.42 9.45
CA LEU A 375 8.51 -5.84 10.77
C LEU A 375 8.32 -6.86 11.90
N HIS A 376 7.32 -7.74 11.76
CA HIS A 376 7.08 -8.84 12.70
C HIS A 376 8.21 -9.87 12.66
N GLU A 377 8.71 -10.24 11.49
CA GLU A 377 9.89 -11.11 11.34
C GLU A 377 11.13 -10.49 12.01
N ARG A 378 11.32 -9.17 11.91
CA ARG A 378 12.38 -8.46 12.63
C ARG A 378 12.22 -8.58 14.15
N ASP A 379 11.01 -8.36 14.66
CA ASP A 379 10.71 -8.54 16.08
C ASP A 379 10.98 -9.98 16.52
N GLN A 380 10.69 -10.97 15.67
CA GLN A 380 10.99 -12.37 15.93
C GLN A 380 12.50 -12.63 16.05
N LYS A 381 13.32 -12.05 15.16
CA LYS A 381 14.80 -12.15 15.28
C LYS A 381 15.33 -11.51 16.56
N GLN A 382 14.72 -10.42 17.01
CA GLN A 382 15.06 -9.79 18.29
C GLN A 382 14.68 -10.70 19.47
N VAL A 383 13.52 -11.34 19.44
CA VAL A 383 13.11 -12.32 20.48
C VAL A 383 14.07 -13.50 20.52
N ASP A 384 14.44 -14.06 19.38
CA ASP A 384 15.37 -15.20 19.29
C ASP A 384 16.74 -14.85 19.90
N PHE A 385 17.23 -13.63 19.65
CA PHE A 385 18.46 -13.10 20.25
C PHE A 385 18.36 -12.95 21.78
N GLU A 386 17.25 -12.38 22.27
CA GLU A 386 17.02 -12.17 23.71
C GLU A 386 16.89 -13.50 24.45
N GLU A 387 16.19 -14.48 23.87
CA GLU A 387 16.00 -15.80 24.45
C GLU A 387 17.33 -16.56 24.55
N LEU A 388 18.12 -16.54 23.48
CA LEU A 388 19.44 -17.19 23.46
C LEU A 388 20.41 -16.52 24.44
N SER A 389 20.34 -15.20 24.58
CA SER A 389 21.11 -14.44 25.57
C SER A 389 20.73 -14.83 26.99
N ASP A 390 19.44 -15.02 27.28
CA ASP A 390 18.96 -15.51 28.58
C ASP A 390 19.44 -16.95 28.86
N TYR A 391 19.44 -17.83 27.85
CA TYR A 391 19.98 -19.19 27.99
C TYR A 391 21.47 -19.18 28.33
N LEU A 392 22.25 -18.33 27.65
CA LEU A 392 23.65 -18.13 27.97
C LEU A 392 23.85 -17.65 29.42
N GLN A 393 23.06 -16.66 29.86
CA GLN A 393 23.12 -16.16 31.24
C GLN A 393 22.81 -17.26 32.26
N ARG A 394 21.79 -18.09 32.02
CA ARG A 394 21.47 -19.23 32.90
C ARG A 394 22.62 -20.25 32.96
N ALA A 395 23.25 -20.56 31.83
CA ALA A 395 24.39 -21.46 31.79
C ALA A 395 25.60 -20.90 32.56
N ILE A 396 25.87 -19.59 32.46
CA ILE A 396 26.91 -18.90 33.22
C ILE A 396 26.61 -18.95 34.73
N GLN A 397 25.37 -18.70 35.14
CA GLN A 397 24.93 -18.79 36.54
C GLN A 397 25.06 -20.21 37.10
N GLU A 398 24.72 -21.23 36.31
CA GLU A 398 24.90 -22.64 36.70
C GLU A 398 26.39 -22.97 36.88
N ARG A 399 27.26 -22.47 36.00
CA ARG A 399 28.72 -22.63 36.13
C ARG A 399 29.21 -22.00 37.41
N GLU A 400 28.79 -20.77 37.72
CA GLU A 400 29.17 -20.07 38.95
C GLU A 400 28.68 -20.79 40.20
N ARG A 401 27.46 -21.35 40.16
CA ARG A 401 26.92 -22.17 41.25
C ARG A 401 27.75 -23.43 41.49
N ILE A 402 28.23 -24.08 40.42
CA ILE A 402 29.10 -25.26 40.52
C ILE A 402 30.53 -24.87 40.91
N LEU A 403 31.02 -23.69 40.53
CA LEU A 403 32.37 -23.21 40.89
C LEU A 403 32.44 -22.80 42.37
N TYR A 404 31.39 -22.13 42.88
CA TYR A 404 31.29 -21.61 44.25
C TYR A 404 30.04 -22.13 45.00
N PRO A 405 29.97 -23.43 45.32
CA PRO A 405 28.89 -23.97 46.15
C PRO A 405 28.93 -23.29 47.52
N GLY A 406 27.81 -22.70 47.93
CA GLY A 406 27.65 -22.08 49.27
C GLY A 406 27.92 -20.57 49.38
N ARG A 407 28.29 -19.86 48.30
CA ARG A 407 28.20 -18.38 48.29
C ARG A 407 26.91 -17.95 47.59
N THR A 408 25.81 -17.90 48.35
CA THR A 408 24.62 -17.15 47.96
C THR A 408 24.98 -15.66 47.89
N MET A 409 25.02 -15.10 46.69
CA MET A 409 25.02 -13.66 46.48
C MET A 409 23.62 -13.13 46.83
N GLY A 410 23.53 -12.32 47.89
CA GLY A 410 22.29 -11.66 48.31
C GLY A 410 21.75 -12.20 49.63
N ASP A 411 21.96 -11.40 50.67
CA ASP A 411 21.43 -11.54 52.01
C ASP A 411 19.88 -11.60 51.99
N THR A 412 19.29 -12.74 52.34
CA THR A 412 18.03 -12.91 53.12
C THR A 412 17.74 -14.41 53.30
N SER A 413 18.07 -14.92 54.49
CA SER A 413 17.25 -15.87 55.27
C SER A 413 16.65 -17.09 54.56
N GLY A 414 17.37 -18.22 54.56
CA GLY A 414 16.82 -19.53 54.20
C GLY A 414 17.85 -20.66 54.32
N LEU A 415 18.05 -21.17 55.53
CA LEU A 415 18.96 -22.29 55.84
C LEU A 415 18.47 -23.62 55.22
N ASN A 416 19.00 -24.00 54.06
CA ASN A 416 18.90 -25.38 53.56
C ASN A 416 19.99 -26.26 54.21
N ILE A 417 19.72 -26.69 55.45
CA ILE A 417 20.57 -27.59 56.25
C ILE A 417 20.83 -28.94 55.54
N THR A 418 19.93 -29.34 54.64
CA THR A 418 20.05 -30.53 53.79
C THR A 418 21.19 -30.45 52.78
N GLU A 419 21.52 -29.26 52.26
CA GLU A 419 22.58 -29.06 51.27
C GLU A 419 23.97 -29.11 51.94
N PHE A 420 24.09 -28.53 53.14
CA PHE A 420 25.33 -28.57 53.94
C PHE A 420 25.66 -29.97 54.48
N MET A 421 24.63 -30.77 54.83
CA MET A 421 24.82 -32.17 55.25
C MET A 421 25.16 -33.10 54.08
N ALA A 422 24.60 -32.86 52.90
CA ALA A 422 24.99 -33.59 51.69
C ALA A 422 26.46 -33.31 51.32
N ASP A 423 26.92 -32.06 51.47
CA ASP A 423 28.28 -31.64 51.12
C ASP A 423 29.35 -32.31 52.00
N LYS A 424 29.14 -32.39 53.33
CA LYS A 424 30.02 -33.14 54.23
C LYS A 424 29.94 -34.65 54.09
N MET A 425 28.79 -35.20 53.71
CA MET A 425 28.66 -36.63 53.39
C MET A 425 29.37 -36.99 52.07
N ASN A 426 29.46 -36.05 51.13
CA ASN A 426 30.15 -36.19 49.85
C ASN A 426 31.69 -36.09 49.99
N GLU A 427 32.18 -35.32 50.96
CA GLU A 427 33.60 -35.15 51.26
C GLU A 427 34.29 -36.46 51.70
N VAL A 428 33.54 -37.41 52.26
CA VAL A 428 34.05 -38.71 52.74
C VAL A 428 34.21 -39.76 51.62
N ARG A 429 33.68 -39.51 50.40
CA ARG A 429 33.75 -40.45 49.26
C ARG A 429 34.87 -40.15 48.23
N GLY A 430 35.69 -39.13 48.51
CA GLY A 430 37.11 -39.09 48.13
C GLY A 430 37.47 -38.54 46.74
N ASN A 431 37.39 -39.34 45.67
CA ASN A 431 38.11 -39.02 44.43
C ASN A 431 37.26 -39.01 43.14
N ASP A 432 36.16 -39.78 43.07
CA ASP A 432 35.35 -39.83 41.84
C ASP A 432 34.39 -38.64 41.68
N ILE A 433 33.95 -38.03 42.78
CA ILE A 433 32.97 -36.91 42.76
C ILE A 433 33.63 -35.59 42.32
N ASN A 434 34.85 -35.32 42.76
CA ASN A 434 35.61 -34.14 42.34
C ASN A 434 35.94 -34.17 40.85
N ARG A 435 36.30 -35.36 40.33
CA ARG A 435 36.50 -35.59 38.91
C ARG A 435 35.20 -35.42 38.12
N ALA A 436 34.07 -35.93 38.62
CA ALA A 436 32.76 -35.71 38.00
C ALA A 436 32.32 -34.24 37.98
N ARG A 437 32.66 -33.46 39.02
CA ARG A 437 32.41 -32.01 39.06
C ARG A 437 33.26 -31.26 38.04
N GLN A 438 34.54 -31.60 37.93
CA GLN A 438 35.43 -31.05 36.91
C GLN A 438 34.96 -31.39 35.49
N GLU A 439 34.51 -32.62 35.24
CA GLU A 439 33.94 -33.01 33.95
C GLU A 439 32.65 -32.24 33.62
N ARG A 440 31.78 -32.00 34.61
CA ARG A 440 30.57 -31.18 34.43
C ARG A 440 30.92 -29.72 34.14
N LEU A 441 31.89 -29.15 34.84
CA LEU A 441 32.38 -27.80 34.57
C LEU A 441 32.94 -27.69 33.16
N MET A 442 33.78 -28.64 32.73
CA MET A 442 34.35 -28.64 31.39
C MET A 442 33.27 -28.74 30.30
N ARG A 443 32.26 -29.59 30.48
CA ARG A 443 31.11 -29.67 29.55
C ARG A 443 30.32 -28.37 29.51
N LEU A 444 30.09 -27.76 30.67
CA LEU A 444 29.34 -26.50 30.77
C LEU A 444 30.12 -25.33 30.18
N GLU A 445 31.44 -25.28 30.34
CA GLU A 445 32.32 -24.30 29.70
C GLU A 445 32.33 -24.43 28.18
N LEU A 446 32.41 -25.65 27.65
CA LEU A 446 32.26 -25.90 26.21
C LEU A 446 30.90 -25.41 25.72
N ARG A 447 29.82 -25.72 26.45
CA ARG A 447 28.48 -25.29 26.09
C ARG A 447 28.31 -23.77 26.16
N ILE A 448 28.88 -23.11 27.16
CA ILE A 448 28.90 -21.65 27.27
C ILE A 448 29.61 -21.04 26.06
N LYS A 449 30.75 -21.61 25.64
CA LYS A 449 31.46 -21.13 24.45
C LYS A 449 30.61 -21.27 23.18
N GLU A 450 29.99 -22.44 22.97
CA GLU A 450 29.06 -22.65 21.84
C GLU A 450 27.90 -21.64 21.87
N LEU A 451 27.30 -21.41 23.05
CA LEU A 451 26.23 -20.44 23.23
C LEU A 451 26.70 -19.01 23.01
N GLN A 452 27.92 -18.64 23.40
CA GLN A 452 28.50 -17.33 23.12
C GLN A 452 28.68 -17.10 21.62
N ASP A 453 29.21 -18.10 20.90
CA ASP A 453 29.39 -18.03 19.44
C ASP A 453 28.03 -17.96 18.72
N GLU A 454 27.02 -18.68 19.22
CA GLU A 454 25.64 -18.61 18.71
C GLU A 454 25.00 -17.25 18.96
N VAL A 455 25.12 -16.70 20.18
CA VAL A 455 24.58 -15.37 20.54
C VAL A 455 25.21 -14.28 19.68
N ALA A 456 26.53 -14.34 19.45
CA ALA A 456 27.21 -13.40 18.58
C ALA A 456 26.64 -13.43 17.15
N ARG A 457 26.44 -14.64 16.60
CA ARG A 457 25.87 -14.80 15.25
C ARG A 457 24.44 -14.30 15.16
N THR A 458 23.59 -14.64 16.12
CA THR A 458 22.18 -14.19 16.15
C THR A 458 22.09 -12.67 16.33
N ASN A 459 22.98 -12.08 17.14
CA ASN A 459 23.09 -10.62 17.27
C ASN A 459 23.44 -9.95 15.92
N ASP A 460 24.42 -10.49 15.19
CA ASP A 460 24.83 -9.94 13.90
C ASP A 460 23.70 -10.04 12.86
N ILE A 461 22.98 -11.17 12.83
CA ILE A 461 21.80 -11.36 11.99
C ILE A 461 20.71 -10.34 12.36
N ASN A 462 20.41 -10.19 13.65
CA ASN A 462 19.39 -9.26 14.13
C ASN A 462 19.73 -7.81 13.80
N ASN A 463 21.00 -7.40 13.97
CA ASN A 463 21.46 -6.06 13.64
C ASN A 463 21.38 -5.80 12.13
N THR A 464 21.81 -6.78 11.32
CA THR A 464 21.71 -6.69 9.85
C THR A 464 20.26 -6.58 9.39
N PHE A 465 19.37 -7.40 9.94
CA PHE A 465 17.93 -7.35 9.63
C PHE A 465 17.33 -6.00 10.05
N SER A 466 17.68 -5.50 11.22
CA SER A 466 17.22 -4.20 11.73
C SER A 466 17.68 -3.04 10.83
N SER A 467 18.95 -3.02 10.43
CA SER A 467 19.47 -2.02 9.49
C SER A 467 18.79 -2.11 8.13
N GLN A 468 18.53 -3.32 7.63
CA GLN A 468 17.81 -3.52 6.38
C GLN A 468 16.36 -3.02 6.48
N MET A 469 15.65 -3.34 7.57
CA MET A 469 14.26 -2.91 7.78
C MET A 469 14.10 -1.38 7.74
N ASN A 470 15.06 -0.64 8.29
CA ASN A 470 15.05 0.83 8.20
C ASN A 470 15.08 1.29 6.73
N ARG A 471 15.99 0.72 5.94
CA ARG A 471 16.13 1.05 4.50
C ARG A 471 14.88 0.67 3.70
N GLU A 472 14.30 -0.49 3.99
CA GLU A 472 13.07 -0.96 3.37
C GLU A 472 11.88 -0.07 3.69
N PHE A 473 11.80 0.43 4.93
CA PHE A 473 10.78 1.40 5.32
C PHE A 473 10.90 2.71 4.53
N ASP A 474 12.11 3.20 4.30
CA ASP A 474 12.32 4.39 3.45
C ASP A 474 11.91 4.17 1.99
N ILE A 475 12.22 2.99 1.43
CA ILE A 475 11.76 2.60 0.09
C ILE A 475 10.24 2.56 0.05
N PHE A 476 9.60 1.94 1.05
CA PHE A 476 8.15 1.89 1.17
C PHE A 476 7.54 3.29 1.22
N GLN A 477 8.10 4.21 2.01
CA GLN A 477 7.58 5.58 2.13
C GLN A 477 7.65 6.34 0.80
N LYS A 478 8.76 6.20 0.06
CA LYS A 478 8.92 6.78 -1.28
C LYS A 478 7.92 6.18 -2.27
N ALA A 479 7.79 4.86 -2.30
CA ALA A 479 6.86 4.15 -3.18
C ALA A 479 5.40 4.53 -2.88
N LYS A 480 5.00 4.50 -1.60
CA LYS A 480 3.67 4.93 -1.13
C LYS A 480 3.34 6.33 -1.59
N THR A 481 4.26 7.28 -1.41
CA THR A 481 4.01 8.69 -1.74
C THR A 481 3.83 8.90 -3.23
N ALA A 482 4.66 8.22 -4.05
CA ALA A 482 4.52 8.26 -5.49
C ALA A 482 3.19 7.64 -5.97
N GLU A 483 2.82 6.47 -5.43
CA GLU A 483 1.59 5.75 -5.80
C GLU A 483 0.34 6.53 -5.38
N LEU A 484 0.28 7.05 -4.15
CA LEU A 484 -0.85 7.88 -3.71
C LEU A 484 -1.03 9.13 -4.56
N LYS A 485 0.08 9.77 -4.97
CA LYS A 485 0.04 10.93 -5.86
C LYS A 485 -0.54 10.54 -7.22
N GLU A 486 -0.08 9.44 -7.80
CA GLU A 486 -0.58 8.94 -9.08
C GLU A 486 -2.06 8.53 -9.00
N GLY A 487 -2.45 7.79 -7.97
CA GLY A 487 -3.84 7.37 -7.74
C GLY A 487 -4.79 8.56 -7.59
N LEU A 488 -4.40 9.58 -6.82
CA LEU A 488 -5.20 10.81 -6.67
C LEU A 488 -5.26 11.64 -7.97
N ALA A 489 -4.19 11.66 -8.75
CA ALA A 489 -4.20 12.31 -10.06
C ALA A 489 -5.17 11.60 -11.01
N LEU A 490 -5.11 10.26 -11.08
CA LEU A 490 -6.04 9.46 -11.89
C LEU A 490 -7.51 9.65 -11.44
N TYR A 491 -7.75 9.75 -10.14
CA TYR A 491 -9.08 10.07 -9.59
C TYR A 491 -9.57 11.45 -10.07
N ALA A 492 -8.72 12.48 -9.97
CA ALA A 492 -9.05 13.82 -10.45
C ALA A 492 -9.29 13.85 -11.98
N ASP A 493 -8.44 13.18 -12.76
CA ASP A 493 -8.57 13.10 -14.21
C ASP A 493 -9.89 12.42 -14.63
N CYS A 494 -10.31 11.36 -13.94
CA CYS A 494 -11.61 10.71 -14.18
C CYS A 494 -12.78 11.69 -14.00
N HIS A 495 -12.76 12.48 -12.92
CA HIS A 495 -13.79 13.49 -12.66
C HIS A 495 -13.74 14.64 -13.66
N ILE A 496 -12.55 15.14 -14.02
CA ILE A 496 -12.38 16.21 -15.01
C ILE A 496 -12.95 15.77 -16.35
N GLU A 497 -12.59 14.56 -16.83
CA GLU A 497 -13.10 14.01 -18.08
C GLU A 497 -14.63 13.86 -18.05
N PHE A 498 -15.19 13.40 -16.93
CA PHE A 498 -16.63 13.30 -16.74
C PHE A 498 -17.33 14.65 -16.85
N TYR A 499 -16.86 15.67 -16.11
CA TYR A 499 -17.49 16.99 -16.13
C TYR A 499 -17.33 17.69 -17.49
N GLN A 500 -16.20 17.53 -18.17
CA GLN A 500 -16.00 18.03 -19.53
C GLN A 500 -16.96 17.37 -20.53
N LYS A 501 -17.10 16.04 -20.47
CA LYS A 501 -18.07 15.30 -21.27
C LYS A 501 -19.50 15.73 -20.93
N GLY A 502 -19.82 15.90 -19.65
CA GLY A 502 -21.10 16.38 -19.17
C GLY A 502 -21.46 17.76 -19.71
N LEU A 503 -20.54 18.72 -19.65
CA LEU A 503 -20.69 20.05 -20.22
C LEU A 503 -21.01 19.98 -21.71
N SER A 504 -20.22 19.21 -22.49
CA SER A 504 -20.46 19.07 -23.92
C SER A 504 -21.84 18.47 -24.24
N VAL A 505 -22.29 17.50 -23.44
CA VAL A 505 -23.62 16.87 -23.59
C VAL A 505 -24.73 17.89 -23.35
N TRP A 506 -24.62 18.71 -22.31
CA TRP A 506 -25.61 19.74 -22.00
C TRP A 506 -25.57 20.95 -22.95
N GLU A 507 -24.39 21.39 -23.39
CA GLU A 507 -24.25 22.49 -24.34
C GLU A 507 -24.89 22.18 -25.70
N ASN A 508 -24.80 20.91 -26.15
CA ASN A 508 -25.37 20.49 -27.42
C ASN A 508 -26.90 20.61 -27.49
N ILE A 509 -27.60 20.56 -26.36
CA ILE A 509 -29.07 20.65 -26.33
C ILE A 509 -29.59 22.10 -26.17
N LEU A 510 -28.79 23.01 -25.61
CA LEU A 510 -29.22 24.39 -25.34
C LEU A 510 -29.81 25.09 -26.57
N PRO A 511 -29.17 25.09 -27.76
CA PRO A 511 -29.71 25.77 -28.94
C PRO A 511 -31.07 25.23 -29.37
N MET A 512 -31.31 23.92 -29.20
CA MET A 512 -32.58 23.29 -29.58
C MET A 512 -33.71 23.65 -28.61
N LEU A 513 -33.42 23.80 -27.32
CA LEU A 513 -34.41 24.23 -26.35
C LEU A 513 -34.73 25.72 -26.51
N GLU A 514 -33.72 26.54 -26.77
CA GLU A 514 -33.87 27.98 -27.02
C GLU A 514 -34.70 28.25 -28.28
N SER A 515 -34.52 27.48 -29.37
CA SER A 515 -35.35 27.62 -30.58
C SER A 515 -36.83 27.37 -30.32
N THR A 516 -37.17 26.38 -29.49
CA THR A 516 -38.58 26.13 -29.15
C THR A 516 -39.23 27.22 -28.31
N ILE A 517 -38.46 27.89 -27.45
CA ILE A 517 -38.98 29.01 -26.67
C ILE A 517 -39.19 30.22 -27.59
N GLY A 518 -38.29 30.46 -28.55
CA GLY A 518 -38.42 31.53 -29.54
C GLY A 518 -39.66 31.40 -30.43
N ASP A 519 -40.01 30.18 -30.83
CA ASP A 519 -41.18 29.91 -31.68
C ASP A 519 -42.51 30.16 -30.94
N GLU A 520 -42.58 29.94 -29.62
CA GLU A 520 -43.79 30.28 -28.83
C GLU A 520 -44.02 31.79 -28.71
N TYR A 521 -42.95 32.60 -28.62
CA TYR A 521 -43.07 34.05 -28.59
C TYR A 521 -43.47 34.63 -29.96
N ALA A 522 -43.03 34.04 -31.06
CA ALA A 522 -43.42 34.43 -32.42
C ALA A 522 -44.84 34.00 -32.81
N ALA A 523 -45.39 32.96 -32.17
CA ALA A 523 -46.77 32.49 -32.40
C ALA A 523 -47.83 33.29 -31.60
N HIS A 524 -47.40 34.16 -30.69
CA HIS A 524 -48.26 34.99 -29.86
C HIS A 524 -48.27 36.49 -30.25
N GLU A 525 -47.49 36.90 -31.26
CA GLU A 525 -47.68 38.13 -32.05
C GLU A 525 -48.49 37.84 -33.31
#